data_AF-A0A7X5WW57-F1
#
_entry.id   AF-A0A7X5WW57-F1
#
_cell.length_a   1.000
_cell.length_b   1.000
_cell.length_c   1.000
_cell.angle_alpha   90.00
_cell.angle_beta   90.00
_cell.angle_gamma   90.00
#
_symmetry.space_group_name_H-M   'P 1'
#
loop_
_entity.id
_entity.type
_entity.pdbx_description
1 polymer ?
#
loop_
_entity_poly.entity_id
_entity_poly.type
_entity_poly.pdbx_seq_one_letter_code
_entity_poly.pdbx_strand_id
1 'polypeptide(L)'
;MTPARTTAASDAGRRAAPVPTQHLAELAWHLFDKAGDDVLLPREHITDRIHATDGQFERAKGYIRDHMTMEKGKAFLAYRGGYMITTGPAKIAENASLRMRRINTELRRVLSGAINPLGEQVADYEVLAMFQDEIAHMTRTYDRMSKATMTMAKPVRATKPKRRRRATTPT
;
A
#
# COMPACT_ATOMS: atom_id res chain seq x y z
N MET A 1 22.79 -58.16 32.17
CA MET A 1 21.49 -57.46 32.24
C MET A 1 21.76 -55.98 32.26
N THR A 2 21.55 -55.30 31.13
CA THR A 2 21.81 -53.87 30.96
C THR A 2 20.47 -53.14 31.08
N PRO A 3 20.30 -52.12 31.93
CA PRO A 3 19.01 -51.46 32.04
C PRO A 3 18.75 -50.61 30.79
N ALA A 4 17.53 -50.71 30.28
CA ALA A 4 17.04 -49.99 29.12
C ALA A 4 17.06 -48.48 29.38
N ARG A 5 17.67 -47.74 28.44
CA ARG A 5 17.68 -46.29 28.40
C ARG A 5 16.30 -45.84 27.91
N THR A 6 15.43 -45.42 28.83
CA THR A 6 14.17 -44.75 28.51
C THR A 6 14.49 -43.45 27.78
N THR A 7 14.30 -43.43 26.47
CA THR A 7 14.29 -42.20 25.69
C THR A 7 13.03 -41.43 26.05
N ALA A 8 13.17 -40.41 26.89
CA ALA A 8 12.16 -39.37 27.04
C ALA A 8 11.88 -38.79 25.65
N ALA A 9 10.67 -38.99 25.15
CA ALA A 9 10.19 -38.32 23.95
C ALA A 9 10.29 -36.81 24.20
N SER A 10 11.19 -36.17 23.46
CA SER A 10 11.30 -34.72 23.43
C SER A 10 9.95 -34.15 22.99
N ASP A 11 9.35 -33.35 23.86
CA ASP A 11 8.24 -32.46 23.55
C ASP A 11 8.77 -31.39 22.58
N ALA A 12 8.94 -31.80 21.33
CA ALA A 12 9.35 -30.94 20.23
C ALA A 12 8.18 -30.01 19.97
N GLY A 13 8.29 -28.80 20.54
CA GLY A 13 7.27 -27.77 20.54
C GLY A 13 6.49 -27.73 19.23
N ARG A 14 5.20 -28.04 19.33
CA ARG A 14 4.21 -27.77 18.28
C ARG A 14 4.30 -26.28 17.94
N ARG A 15 5.10 -25.92 16.94
CA ARG A 15 5.00 -24.59 16.33
C ARG A 15 3.58 -24.48 15.82
N ALA A 16 2.80 -23.57 16.42
CA ALA A 16 1.46 -23.27 15.95
C ALA A 16 1.53 -22.99 14.44
N ALA A 17 0.60 -23.55 13.68
CA ALA A 17 0.56 -23.36 12.24
C ALA A 17 0.54 -21.85 11.93
N PRO A 18 1.30 -21.38 10.93
CA PRO A 18 1.35 -19.97 10.59
C PRO A 18 -0.06 -19.48 10.23
N VAL A 19 -0.52 -18.43 10.92
CA VAL A 19 -1.83 -17.83 10.67
C VAL A 19 -1.88 -17.33 9.22
N PRO A 20 -2.91 -17.70 8.43
CA PRO A 20 -3.04 -17.25 7.05
C PRO A 20 -3.10 -15.72 6.92
N THR A 21 -2.37 -15.16 5.96
CA THR A 21 -2.33 -13.70 5.72
C THR A 21 -3.71 -13.13 5.42
N GLN A 22 -4.52 -13.84 4.63
CA GLN A 22 -5.90 -13.43 4.30
C GLN A 22 -6.75 -13.27 5.58
N HIS A 23 -6.68 -14.24 6.49
CA HIS A 23 -7.43 -14.18 7.74
C HIS A 23 -7.06 -12.96 8.59
N LEU A 24 -5.77 -12.65 8.71
CA LEU A 24 -5.32 -11.45 9.42
C LEU A 24 -5.74 -10.15 8.72
N ALA A 25 -5.75 -10.14 7.38
CA ALA A 25 -6.23 -9.02 6.59
C ALA A 25 -7.73 -8.76 6.81
N GLU A 26 -8.55 -9.82 6.84
CA GLU A 26 -9.99 -9.75 7.15
C GLU A 26 -10.24 -9.22 8.56
N LEU A 27 -9.53 -9.74 9.57
CA LEU A 27 -9.61 -9.24 10.94
C LEU A 27 -9.23 -7.75 11.04
N ALA A 28 -8.13 -7.35 10.40
CA ALA A 28 -7.70 -5.96 10.39
C ALA A 28 -8.73 -5.07 9.68
N TRP A 29 -9.28 -5.52 8.55
CA TRP A 29 -10.33 -4.80 7.83
C TRP A 29 -11.57 -4.58 8.68
N HIS A 30 -12.03 -5.60 9.41
CA HIS A 30 -13.16 -5.48 10.33
C HIS A 30 -12.93 -4.44 11.43
N LEU A 31 -11.68 -4.28 11.91
CA LEU A 31 -11.35 -3.21 12.87
C LEU A 31 -11.52 -1.82 12.24
N PHE A 32 -11.06 -1.63 11.00
CA PHE A 32 -11.24 -0.35 10.30
C PHE A 32 -12.71 -0.06 10.00
N ASP A 33 -13.47 -1.03 9.50
CA ASP A 33 -14.91 -0.86 9.23
C ASP A 33 -15.70 -0.54 10.51
N LYS A 34 -15.36 -1.17 11.64
CA LYS A 34 -15.98 -0.89 12.94
C LYS A 34 -15.59 0.50 13.47
N ALA A 35 -14.36 0.95 13.25
CA ALA A 35 -13.92 2.28 13.63
C ALA A 35 -14.61 3.37 12.80
N GLY A 36 -14.89 3.06 11.53
CA GLY A 36 -15.49 3.96 10.57
C GLY A 36 -14.47 4.54 9.59
N ASP A 37 -14.98 5.06 8.47
CA ASP A 37 -14.16 5.72 7.47
C ASP A 37 -13.42 6.91 8.09
N ASP A 38 -12.23 7.19 7.58
CA ASP A 38 -11.41 8.34 7.99
C ASP A 38 -10.89 8.31 9.45
N VAL A 39 -11.15 7.24 10.19
CA VAL A 39 -10.62 7.03 11.54
C VAL A 39 -9.22 6.42 11.45
N LEU A 40 -8.26 7.09 12.10
CA LEU A 40 -6.88 6.65 12.16
C LEU A 40 -6.70 5.67 13.31
N LEU A 41 -6.33 4.42 12.99
CA LEU A 41 -5.95 3.43 13.98
C LEU A 41 -4.41 3.34 14.06
N PRO A 42 -3.82 3.49 15.26
CA PRO A 42 -2.41 3.22 15.48
C PRO A 42 -2.04 1.77 15.13
N ARG A 43 -0.79 1.55 14.72
CA ARG A 43 -0.29 0.21 14.37
C ARG A 43 -0.51 -0.76 15.53
N GLU A 44 -0.11 -0.33 16.72
CA GLU A 44 -0.08 -1.10 17.96
C GLU A 44 -1.48 -1.59 18.30
N HIS A 45 -2.47 -0.70 18.19
CA HIS A 45 -3.88 -1.04 18.39
C HIS A 45 -4.36 -2.15 17.45
N ILE A 46 -3.91 -2.13 16.18
CA ILE A 46 -4.33 -3.12 15.20
C ILE A 46 -3.64 -4.45 15.48
N THR A 47 -2.31 -4.44 15.65
CA THR A 47 -1.50 -5.65 15.89
C THR A 47 -1.92 -6.38 17.16
N ASP A 48 -2.24 -5.63 18.23
CA ASP A 48 -2.68 -6.19 19.51
C ASP A 48 -4.05 -6.86 19.37
N ARG A 49 -4.98 -6.25 18.63
CA ARG A 49 -6.34 -6.78 18.47
C ARG A 49 -6.46 -7.96 17.51
N ILE A 50 -5.61 -8.03 16.49
CA ILE A 50 -5.58 -9.17 15.57
C ILE A 50 -4.54 -10.23 15.98
N HIS A 51 -3.85 -10.02 17.11
CA HIS A 51 -2.78 -10.88 17.62
C HIS A 51 -1.71 -11.21 16.57
N ALA A 52 -1.28 -10.20 15.79
CA ALA A 52 -0.27 -10.35 14.75
C ALA A 52 1.07 -9.77 15.16
N THR A 53 2.14 -10.49 14.84
CA THR A 53 3.51 -9.95 14.82
C THR A 53 3.65 -8.87 13.75
N ASP A 54 4.73 -8.07 13.84
CA ASP A 54 5.02 -7.03 12.85
C ASP A 54 5.12 -7.57 11.43
N GLY A 55 5.82 -8.67 11.23
CA GLY A 55 5.97 -9.30 9.91
C GLY A 55 4.65 -9.84 9.36
N GLN A 56 3.78 -10.36 10.22
CA GLN A 56 2.43 -10.78 9.83
C GLN A 56 1.58 -9.59 9.42
N PHE A 57 1.63 -8.50 10.18
CA PHE A 57 0.88 -7.29 9.84
C PHE A 57 1.38 -6.62 8.56
N GLU A 58 2.69 -6.60 8.29
CA GLU A 58 3.22 -6.12 7.00
C GLU A 58 2.65 -6.89 5.81
N ARG A 59 2.56 -8.22 5.91
CA ARG A 59 1.95 -9.06 4.86
C ARG A 59 0.45 -8.81 4.74
N ALA A 60 -0.27 -8.70 5.86
CA ALA A 60 -1.70 -8.41 5.87
C ALA A 60 -2.01 -7.07 5.18
N LYS A 61 -1.19 -6.03 5.42
CA LYS A 61 -1.32 -4.75 4.71
C LYS A 61 -1.14 -4.88 3.19
N GLY A 62 -0.21 -5.73 2.74
CA GLY A 62 -0.06 -6.06 1.32
C GLY A 62 -1.35 -6.64 0.76
N TYR A 63 -1.84 -7.71 1.40
CA TYR A 63 -3.07 -8.39 1.00
C TYR A 63 -4.30 -7.45 0.95
N ILE A 64 -4.46 -6.58 1.95
CA ILE A 64 -5.54 -5.57 1.96
C ILE A 64 -5.48 -4.69 0.71
N ARG A 65 -4.29 -4.16 0.37
CA ARG A 65 -4.13 -3.28 -0.79
C ARG A 65 -4.37 -4.01 -2.10
N ASP A 66 -3.86 -5.24 -2.20
CA ASP A 66 -3.82 -5.97 -3.46
C ASP A 66 -5.16 -6.64 -3.81
N HIS A 67 -5.97 -6.99 -2.79
CA HIS A 67 -7.20 -7.77 -2.99
C HIS A 67 -8.46 -7.12 -2.41
N MET A 68 -8.39 -6.56 -1.19
CA MET A 68 -9.60 -6.14 -0.49
C MET A 68 -10.07 -4.73 -0.86
N THR A 69 -9.15 -3.77 -1.03
CA THR A 69 -9.53 -2.36 -1.24
C THR A 69 -10.46 -2.16 -2.43
N MET A 70 -10.20 -2.87 -3.54
CA MET A 70 -11.03 -2.79 -4.75
C MET A 70 -12.40 -3.45 -4.54
N GLU A 71 -12.44 -4.64 -3.93
CA GLU A 71 -13.69 -5.34 -3.59
C GLU A 71 -14.59 -4.50 -2.66
N LYS A 72 -13.98 -3.87 -1.66
CA LYS A 72 -14.70 -3.09 -0.63
C LYS A 72 -15.01 -1.65 -1.06
N GLY A 73 -14.49 -1.20 -2.21
CA GLY A 73 -14.70 0.16 -2.72
C GLY A 73 -14.11 1.27 -1.84
N LYS A 74 -13.09 0.96 -1.03
CA LYS A 74 -12.43 1.89 -0.11
C LYS A 74 -10.91 1.78 -0.24
N ALA A 75 -10.21 2.90 -0.17
CA ALA A 75 -8.75 2.91 -0.15
C ALA A 75 -8.23 2.62 1.26
N PHE A 76 -7.15 1.83 1.36
CA PHE A 76 -6.41 1.59 2.60
C PHE A 76 -5.11 2.40 2.61
N LEU A 77 -4.98 3.33 3.56
CA LEU A 77 -3.89 4.31 3.58
C LEU A 77 -3.03 4.16 4.85
N ALA A 78 -1.72 4.36 4.70
CA ALA A 78 -0.83 4.66 5.81
C ALA A 78 -0.71 6.18 5.91
N TYR A 79 -1.29 6.79 6.94
CA TYR A 79 -1.50 8.23 6.99
C TYR A 79 -1.14 8.77 8.38
N ARG A 80 -0.33 9.83 8.46
CA ARG A 80 0.05 10.52 9.72
C ARG A 80 0.39 9.59 10.91
N GLY A 81 1.11 8.49 10.67
CA GLY A 81 1.58 7.57 11.71
C GLY A 81 0.63 6.43 12.07
N GLY A 82 -0.53 6.32 11.44
CA GLY A 82 -1.42 5.17 11.59
C GLY A 82 -1.96 4.66 10.26
N TYR A 83 -3.04 3.90 10.34
CA TYR A 83 -3.72 3.33 9.18
C TYR A 83 -5.21 3.68 9.20
N MET A 84 -5.80 3.84 8.03
CA MET A 84 -7.23 4.11 7.88
C MET A 84 -7.78 3.52 6.58
N ILE A 85 -9.09 3.36 6.53
CA ILE A 85 -9.85 3.20 5.29
C ILE A 85 -10.56 4.50 4.94
N THR A 86 -10.67 4.84 3.66
CA THR A 86 -11.32 6.07 3.22
C THR A 86 -11.84 5.98 1.78
N THR A 87 -12.86 6.77 1.47
CA THR A 87 -13.30 7.07 0.11
C THR A 87 -12.96 8.51 -0.29
N GLY A 88 -12.31 9.27 0.60
CA GLY A 88 -12.03 10.69 0.45
C GLY A 88 -10.91 10.98 -0.56
N PRO A 89 -11.20 11.61 -1.71
CA PRO A 89 -10.22 11.81 -2.78
C PRO A 89 -9.05 12.71 -2.36
N ALA A 90 -9.27 13.67 -1.46
CA ALA A 90 -8.20 14.56 -0.97
C ALA A 90 -7.12 13.80 -0.19
N LYS A 91 -7.52 12.90 0.71
CA LYS A 91 -6.58 12.08 1.51
C LYS A 91 -5.86 11.05 0.65
N ILE A 92 -6.57 10.46 -0.32
CA ILE A 92 -5.97 9.54 -1.29
C ILE A 92 -4.91 10.28 -2.12
N ALA A 93 -5.22 11.49 -2.62
CA ALA A 93 -4.29 12.30 -3.39
C ALA A 93 -3.07 12.73 -2.56
N GLU A 94 -3.27 13.13 -1.29
CA GLU A 94 -2.17 13.46 -0.38
C GLU A 94 -1.26 12.26 -0.13
N ASN A 95 -1.83 11.11 0.22
CA ASN A 95 -1.05 9.88 0.43
C ASN A 95 -0.31 9.44 -0.84
N ALA A 96 -0.96 9.48 -2.01
CA ALA A 96 -0.34 9.18 -3.28
C ALA A 96 0.83 10.15 -3.57
N SER A 97 0.65 11.44 -3.32
CA SER A 97 1.69 12.47 -3.51
C SER A 97 2.91 12.21 -2.63
N LEU A 98 2.70 11.84 -1.35
CA LEU A 98 3.78 11.49 -0.43
C LEU A 98 4.55 10.23 -0.88
N ARG A 99 3.85 9.20 -1.35
CA ARG A 99 4.49 7.98 -1.89
C ARG A 99 5.26 8.27 -3.18
N MET A 100 4.66 9.02 -4.10
CA MET A 100 5.30 9.41 -5.36
C MET A 100 6.55 10.27 -5.13
N ARG A 101 6.58 11.13 -4.10
CA ARG A 101 7.79 11.87 -3.71
C ARG A 101 8.95 10.94 -3.35
N ARG A 102 8.67 9.88 -2.60
CA ARG A 102 9.69 8.88 -2.21
C ARG A 102 10.18 8.11 -3.42
N ILE A 103 9.27 7.64 -4.28
CA ILE A 103 9.61 6.96 -5.53
C ILE A 103 10.49 7.86 -6.40
N ASN A 104 10.12 9.12 -6.61
CA ASN A 104 10.93 10.08 -7.36
C ASN A 104 12.33 10.27 -6.77
N THR A 105 12.45 10.26 -5.43
CA THR A 105 13.76 10.35 -4.76
C THR A 105 14.62 9.12 -5.05
N GLU A 106 14.05 7.91 -4.95
CA GLU A 106 14.76 6.67 -5.27
C GLU A 106 15.14 6.57 -6.75
N LEU A 107 14.23 6.95 -7.65
CA LEU A 107 14.50 7.05 -9.10
C LEU A 107 15.71 7.94 -9.39
N ARG A 108 15.77 9.13 -8.76
CA ARG A 108 16.93 10.03 -8.89
C ARG A 108 18.20 9.42 -8.33
N ARG A 109 18.13 8.67 -7.22
CA ARG A 109 19.28 7.97 -6.63
C ARG A 109 19.80 6.85 -7.52
N VAL A 110 18.92 6.07 -8.14
CA VAL A 110 19.32 5.05 -9.12
C VAL A 110 20.04 5.71 -10.29
N LEU A 111 19.48 6.80 -10.83
CA LEU A 111 20.10 7.50 -11.95
C LEU A 111 21.47 8.08 -11.57
N SER A 112 21.58 8.81 -10.45
CA SER A 112 22.83 9.47 -10.05
C SER A 112 23.89 8.51 -9.51
N GLY A 113 23.47 7.44 -8.83
CA GLY A 113 24.37 6.56 -8.08
C GLY A 113 24.74 5.27 -8.80
N ALA A 114 23.86 4.74 -9.65
CA ALA A 114 24.10 3.46 -10.34
C ALA A 114 24.33 3.62 -11.84
N ILE A 115 23.64 4.55 -12.50
CA ILE A 115 23.66 4.66 -13.98
C ILE A 115 24.66 5.72 -14.45
N ASN A 116 24.46 6.99 -14.05
CA ASN A 116 25.27 8.11 -14.53
C ASN A 116 26.79 7.96 -14.35
N PRO A 117 27.33 7.31 -13.30
CA PRO A 117 28.78 7.13 -13.17
C PRO A 117 29.43 6.33 -14.29
N LEU A 118 28.66 5.54 -15.06
CA LEU A 118 29.15 4.76 -16.19
C LEU A 118 29.42 5.61 -17.44
N GLY A 119 28.91 6.85 -17.50
CA GLY A 119 29.16 7.78 -18.59
C GLY A 119 28.72 7.23 -19.95
N GLU A 120 29.61 7.26 -20.93
CA GLU A 120 29.34 6.81 -22.30
C GLU A 120 29.04 5.31 -22.38
N GLN A 121 29.53 4.49 -21.44
CA GLN A 121 29.30 3.04 -21.44
C GLN A 121 27.81 2.69 -21.31
N VAL A 122 26.98 3.59 -20.78
CA VAL A 122 25.53 3.37 -20.71
C VAL A 122 24.94 3.14 -22.10
N ALA A 123 25.43 3.84 -23.12
CA ALA A 123 24.95 3.72 -24.50
C ALA A 123 25.32 2.36 -25.13
N ASP A 124 26.38 1.71 -24.63
CA ASP A 124 26.83 0.40 -25.10
C ASP A 124 25.96 -0.74 -24.54
N TYR A 125 25.12 -0.47 -23.54
CA TYR A 125 24.20 -1.44 -22.94
C TYR A 125 22.74 -0.97 -23.07
N GLU A 126 22.04 -1.51 -24.07
CA GLU A 126 20.65 -1.15 -24.41
C GLU A 126 19.72 -1.09 -23.19
N VAL A 127 19.78 -2.10 -22.31
CA VAL A 127 18.94 -2.16 -21.10
C VAL A 127 19.22 -1.00 -20.14
N LEU A 128 20.49 -0.57 -19.99
CA LEU A 128 20.84 0.56 -19.13
C LEU A 128 20.39 1.89 -19.74
N ALA A 129 20.53 2.05 -21.06
CA ALA A 129 20.01 3.20 -21.78
C ALA A 129 18.48 3.31 -21.64
N MET A 130 17.74 2.20 -21.80
CA MET A 130 16.29 2.15 -21.58
C MET A 130 15.90 2.55 -20.15
N PHE A 131 16.61 2.05 -19.14
CA PHE A 131 16.35 2.45 -17.75
C PHE A 131 16.66 3.94 -17.53
N GLN A 132 17.74 4.47 -18.10
CA GLN A 132 18.07 5.89 -17.99
C GLN A 132 16.94 6.77 -18.56
N ASP A 133 16.44 6.43 -19.75
CA ASP A 133 15.37 7.16 -20.42
C ASP A 133 14.04 7.08 -19.68
N GLU A 134 13.64 5.89 -19.21
CA GLU A 134 12.38 5.71 -18.49
C GLU A 134 12.40 6.45 -17.15
N ILE A 135 13.49 6.35 -16.39
CA ILE A 135 13.64 7.07 -15.13
C ILE A 135 13.62 8.60 -15.38
N ALA A 136 14.28 9.08 -16.45
CA ALA A 136 14.22 10.49 -16.84
C ALA A 136 12.79 10.92 -17.23
N HIS A 137 12.03 10.06 -17.90
CA HIS A 137 10.62 10.32 -18.21
C HIS A 137 9.76 10.40 -16.94
N MET A 138 9.87 9.42 -16.05
CA MET A 138 9.10 9.35 -14.81
C MET A 138 9.35 10.56 -13.90
N THR A 139 10.61 10.96 -13.75
CA THR A 139 11.00 12.12 -12.91
C THR A 139 10.46 13.43 -13.48
N ARG A 140 10.53 13.65 -14.81
CA ARG A 140 9.91 14.82 -15.48
C ARG A 140 8.39 14.86 -15.30
N THR A 141 7.73 13.70 -15.39
CA THR A 141 6.28 13.60 -15.17
C THR A 141 5.91 13.92 -13.73
N TYR A 142 6.67 13.42 -12.76
CA TYR A 142 6.48 13.80 -11.36
C TYR A 142 6.66 15.31 -11.13
N ASP A 143 7.69 15.93 -11.70
CA ASP A 143 7.94 17.36 -11.52
C ASP A 143 6.78 18.20 -12.08
N ARG A 144 6.16 17.78 -13.19
CA ARG A 144 4.93 18.40 -13.73
C ARG A 144 3.74 18.24 -12.78
N MET A 145 3.53 17.03 -12.25
CA MET A 145 2.46 16.75 -11.28
C MET A 145 2.65 17.59 -10.02
N SER A 146 3.86 17.63 -9.45
CA SER A 146 4.17 18.38 -8.24
C SER A 146 3.90 19.87 -8.41
N LYS A 147 4.29 20.46 -9.55
CA LYS A 147 3.96 21.86 -9.88
C LYS A 147 2.45 22.07 -9.98
N ALA A 148 1.71 21.14 -10.62
CA ALA A 148 0.26 21.22 -10.73
C ALA A 148 -0.45 21.11 -9.36
N THR A 149 0.05 20.27 -8.45
CA THR A 149 -0.50 20.14 -7.09
C THR A 149 -0.31 21.41 -6.26
N MET A 150 0.78 22.17 -6.49
CA MET A 150 0.97 23.49 -5.86
C MET A 150 0.01 24.56 -6.39
N THR A 151 -0.59 24.34 -7.57
CA THR A 151 -1.53 25.27 -8.21
C THR A 151 -3.00 24.85 -8.10
N MET A 152 -3.31 23.68 -7.55
CA MET A 152 -4.66 23.09 -7.59
C MET A 152 -5.33 23.06 -6.21
N ALA A 153 -6.24 24.01 -6.00
CA ALA A 153 -7.21 24.02 -4.90
C ALA A 153 -8.61 23.46 -5.30
N LYS A 154 -8.79 22.92 -6.51
CA LYS A 154 -10.13 22.56 -7.01
C LYS A 154 -10.21 21.16 -7.65
N PRO A 155 -11.23 20.35 -7.33
CA PRO A 155 -11.48 19.06 -7.97
C PRO A 155 -11.80 19.26 -9.46
N VAL A 156 -11.20 18.43 -10.32
CA VAL A 156 -11.25 18.57 -11.80
C VAL A 156 -12.65 18.33 -12.36
N ARG A 157 -13.56 17.65 -11.65
CA ARG A 157 -14.97 17.52 -12.06
C ARG A 157 -15.83 16.99 -10.91
N ALA A 158 -16.69 17.83 -10.36
CA ALA A 158 -17.91 17.39 -9.67
C ALA A 158 -19.06 17.29 -10.68
N THR A 159 -18.89 16.55 -11.77
CA THR A 159 -20.03 16.23 -12.65
C THR A 159 -20.83 15.12 -12.00
N LYS A 160 -21.82 15.51 -11.20
CA LYS A 160 -22.86 14.61 -10.69
C LYS A 160 -23.43 13.80 -11.87
N PRO A 161 -23.60 12.47 -11.75
CA PRO A 161 -24.43 11.76 -12.71
C PRO A 161 -25.87 12.29 -12.58
N LYS A 162 -26.40 12.83 -13.68
CA LYS A 162 -27.77 13.31 -13.78
C LYS A 162 -28.70 12.11 -13.59
N ARG A 163 -29.17 11.90 -12.35
CA ARG A 163 -30.18 10.90 -12.00
C ARG A 163 -31.42 11.18 -12.85
N ARG A 164 -31.58 10.42 -13.93
CA ARG A 164 -32.72 10.50 -14.83
C ARG A 164 -33.92 9.92 -14.08
N ARG A 165 -34.66 10.78 -13.38
CA ARG A 165 -36.02 10.47 -12.92
C ARG A 165 -36.83 10.13 -14.17
N ARG A 166 -37.10 8.85 -14.43
CA ARG A 166 -38.24 8.48 -15.25
C ARG A 166 -39.47 8.63 -14.36
N ALA A 167 -40.39 9.46 -14.84
CA ALA A 167 -41.68 9.69 -14.23
C ALA A 167 -42.48 8.39 -14.16
N THR A 168 -43.10 8.15 -13.02
CA THR A 168 -44.27 7.28 -12.88
C THR A 168 -45.42 7.93 -13.65
N THR A 169 -45.91 7.27 -14.70
CA THR A 169 -47.18 7.62 -15.34
C THR A 169 -48.28 6.79 -14.67
N PRO A 170 -49.32 7.40 -14.08
CA PRO A 170 -50.50 6.67 -13.62
C PRO A 170 -51.52 6.60 -14.76
N THR A 171 -51.96 5.38 -15.09
CA THR A 171 -53.32 4.98 -15.48
C THR A 171 -53.33 3.47 -15.60
#